data_AF-A0A932H836-F1
#
_entry.id   AF-A0A932H836-F1
#
_cell.length_a   1.000
_cell.length_b   1.000
_cell.length_c   1.000
_cell.angle_alpha   90.00
_cell.angle_beta   90.00
_cell.angle_gamma   90.00
#
_symmetry.space_group_name_H-M   'P 1'
#
loop_
_entity.id
_entity.type
_entity.pdbx_description
1 polymer ?
#
loop_
_entity_poly.entity_id
_entity_poly.type
_entity_poly.pdbx_seq_one_letter_code
_entity_poly.pdbx_strand_id
1 'polypeptide(L)'
;MQMVLVREGLEICLDPQRFTSHGEMAKETALYYGRGKLLSFPLENGSAALVRAYRHGGLLRQLTGEIFFTWPPRPFRELATTVEARRRGVPTLEILGACVERVWGPFYRGWLVTRELKGAHDFWAALQNEAYSEKEGMSLLESVARSVRCMHQQGVYHGDLNLKNIVVRREGDAIKSYLIDFDKARLFSGRVPAESAQKNLGRLLRSIGKLDPDRRRLSREAWDLFIRFYREADLG
;
A
#
# COMPACT_ATOMS: atom_id res chain seq x y z
N MET A 1 -20.77 7.89 18.00
CA MET A 1 -19.76 8.97 17.88
C MET A 1 -18.80 8.62 16.76
N GLN A 2 -18.65 9.53 15.81
CA GLN A 2 -17.81 9.35 14.63
C GLN A 2 -16.59 10.25 14.77
N MET A 3 -15.41 9.69 14.50
CA MET A 3 -14.16 10.44 14.47
C MET A 3 -13.62 10.40 13.04
N VAL A 4 -13.32 11.59 12.51
CA VAL A 4 -12.88 11.77 11.12
C VAL A 4 -11.64 12.64 11.15
N LEU A 5 -10.58 12.17 10.50
CA LEU A 5 -9.38 12.96 10.26
C LEU A 5 -9.18 13.02 8.74
N VAL A 6 -9.33 14.21 8.19
CA VAL A 6 -9.31 14.43 6.74
C VAL A 6 -8.42 15.61 6.42
N ARG A 7 -7.81 15.56 5.24
CA ARG A 7 -7.13 16.72 4.70
C ARG A 7 -8.16 17.82 4.43
N GLU A 8 -7.77 19.06 4.73
CA GLU A 8 -8.59 20.24 4.48
C GLU A 8 -9.09 20.30 3.02
N GLY A 9 -10.38 20.56 2.85
CA GLY A 9 -11.05 20.64 1.54
C GLY A 9 -11.56 19.30 1.00
N LEU A 10 -11.42 18.19 1.74
CA LEU A 10 -11.92 16.86 1.35
C LEU A 10 -13.01 16.32 2.28
N GLU A 11 -13.56 17.16 3.16
CA GLU A 11 -14.58 16.81 4.14
C GLU A 11 -15.85 16.29 3.47
N ILE A 12 -16.25 16.91 2.36
CA ILE A 12 -17.47 16.58 1.60
C ILE A 12 -17.36 15.21 0.89
N CYS A 13 -16.14 14.78 0.56
CA CYS A 13 -15.88 13.47 -0.07
C CYS A 13 -15.89 12.32 0.95
N LEU A 14 -15.85 12.63 2.25
CA LEU A 14 -15.52 11.69 3.31
C LEU A 14 -16.65 11.57 4.34
N ASP A 15 -17.86 11.36 3.85
CA ASP A 15 -19.05 11.06 4.67
C ASP A 15 -19.21 9.53 4.84
N PRO A 16 -19.07 8.98 6.06
CA PRO A 16 -19.24 7.55 6.32
C PRO A 16 -20.60 7.00 5.97
N GLN A 17 -21.65 7.83 5.98
CA GLN A 17 -22.96 7.40 5.50
C GLN A 17 -22.91 7.02 4.01
N ARG A 18 -22.03 7.66 3.22
CA ARG A 18 -21.77 7.29 1.81
C ARG A 18 -20.89 6.06 1.64
N PHE A 19 -20.20 5.62 2.70
CA PHE A 19 -19.41 4.38 2.69
C PHE A 19 -20.23 3.16 3.13
N THR A 20 -21.24 3.37 3.98
CA THR A 20 -22.13 2.32 4.49
C THR A 20 -23.37 2.12 3.62
N SER A 21 -23.86 3.17 2.97
CA SER A 21 -24.97 3.08 2.02
C SER A 21 -24.40 2.63 0.67
N HIS A 22 -24.96 1.59 0.06
CA HIS A 22 -24.69 1.20 -1.32
C HIS A 22 -25.23 2.23 -2.34
N GLY A 23 -24.96 3.52 -2.10
CA GLY A 23 -25.51 4.66 -2.83
C GLY A 23 -24.96 4.75 -4.25
N GLU A 24 -25.87 5.07 -5.17
CA GLU A 24 -25.83 5.04 -6.63
C GLU A 24 -24.66 5.76 -7.34
N MET A 25 -23.71 6.34 -6.61
CA MET A 25 -22.56 7.08 -7.16
C MET A 25 -21.21 6.35 -7.04
N ALA A 26 -21.11 5.26 -6.28
CA ALA A 26 -19.87 4.50 -6.17
C ALA A 26 -19.71 3.55 -7.37
N LYS A 27 -18.76 3.82 -8.26
CA LYS A 27 -18.31 2.79 -9.21
C LYS A 27 -17.46 1.78 -8.45
N GLU A 28 -17.98 0.56 -8.28
CA GLU A 28 -17.19 -0.57 -7.80
C GLU A 28 -16.01 -0.76 -8.76
N THR A 29 -14.82 -0.35 -8.32
CA THR A 29 -13.62 -0.48 -9.14
C THR A 29 -12.81 -1.65 -8.58
N ALA A 30 -12.78 -2.73 -9.34
CA ALA A 30 -12.00 -3.92 -9.02
C ALA A 30 -10.54 -3.73 -9.48
N LEU A 31 -9.78 -2.86 -8.85
CA LEU A 31 -8.34 -2.75 -9.11
C LEU A 31 -7.59 -2.58 -7.80
N TYR A 32 -7.35 -3.73 -7.15
CA TYR A 32 -6.14 -4.12 -6.40
C TYR A 32 -6.43 -5.57 -5.93
N TYR A 33 -5.87 -6.55 -6.64
CA TYR A 33 -6.20 -7.98 -6.50
C TYR A 33 -5.92 -8.50 -5.07
N GLY A 34 -6.95 -8.47 -4.21
CA GLY A 34 -7.00 -9.26 -2.98
C GLY A 34 -7.52 -8.61 -1.70
N ARG A 35 -7.98 -7.34 -1.69
CA ARG A 35 -8.34 -6.63 -0.44
C ARG A 35 -9.79 -6.17 -0.31
N GLY A 36 -10.71 -6.78 -1.05
CA GLY A 36 -12.14 -6.47 -1.00
C GLY A 36 -12.54 -5.32 -1.94
N LYS A 37 -13.82 -4.98 -1.95
CA LYS A 37 -14.39 -3.92 -2.80
C LYS A 37 -13.83 -2.56 -2.36
N LEU A 38 -13.28 -1.80 -3.31
CA LEU A 38 -12.90 -0.40 -3.13
C LEU A 38 -13.98 0.49 -3.72
N LEU A 39 -14.39 1.51 -2.98
CA LEU A 39 -15.28 2.55 -3.50
C LEU A 39 -14.40 3.66 -4.09
N SER A 40 -14.73 4.12 -5.30
CA SER A 40 -14.03 5.22 -5.96
C SER A 40 -14.94 6.45 -6.08
N PHE A 41 -14.43 7.61 -5.70
CA PHE A 41 -15.12 8.90 -5.78
C PHE A 41 -14.29 9.88 -6.60
N PRO A 42 -14.85 10.56 -7.63
CA PRO A 42 -14.11 11.55 -8.39
C PRO A 42 -13.76 12.77 -7.50
N LEU A 43 -12.59 13.35 -7.74
CA LEU A 43 -12.12 14.59 -7.14
C LEU A 43 -12.14 15.71 -8.19
N GLU A 44 -12.26 16.96 -7.74
CA GLU A 44 -12.35 18.14 -8.61
C GLU A 44 -11.16 18.31 -9.57
N ASN A 45 -9.98 17.81 -9.17
CA ASN A 45 -8.75 17.86 -9.96
C ASN A 45 -8.65 16.75 -11.04
N GLY A 46 -9.72 16.01 -11.30
CA GLY A 46 -9.76 14.93 -12.29
C GLY A 46 -9.10 13.60 -11.83
N SER A 47 -8.60 13.52 -10.60
CA SER A 47 -8.22 12.26 -9.96
C SER A 47 -9.41 11.63 -9.21
N ALA A 48 -9.22 10.46 -8.61
CA ALA A 48 -10.23 9.84 -7.76
C ALA A 48 -9.69 9.53 -6.36
N ALA A 49 -10.58 9.47 -5.38
CA ALA A 49 -10.34 8.97 -4.04
C ALA A 49 -10.83 7.52 -3.94
N LEU A 50 -9.96 6.63 -3.47
CA LEU A 50 -10.27 5.23 -3.19
C LEU A 50 -10.50 5.05 -1.69
N VAL A 51 -11.63 4.46 -1.34
CA VAL A 51 -12.02 4.17 0.04
C VAL A 51 -11.87 2.68 0.29
N ARG A 52 -11.06 2.35 1.31
CA ARG A 52 -10.86 0.98 1.80
C ARG A 52 -11.45 0.84 3.20
N ALA A 53 -12.45 -0.02 3.34
CA ALA A 53 -12.91 -0.47 4.65
C ALA A 53 -11.89 -1.43 5.27
N TYR A 54 -11.60 -1.26 6.57
CA TYR A 54 -10.79 -2.23 7.30
C TYR A 54 -11.59 -3.50 7.56
N ARG A 55 -10.94 -4.65 7.33
CA ARG A 55 -11.52 -5.97 7.56
C ARG A 55 -10.51 -6.86 8.29
N HIS A 56 -10.98 -7.75 9.14
CA HIS A 56 -10.11 -8.74 9.78
C HIS A 56 -9.58 -9.73 8.72
N GLY A 57 -8.29 -10.07 8.80
CA GLY A 57 -7.71 -11.16 8.03
C GLY A 57 -7.79 -12.49 8.79
N GLY A 58 -7.76 -13.62 8.08
CA GLY A 58 -7.76 -14.97 8.67
C GLY A 58 -9.11 -15.43 9.24
N LEU A 59 -9.11 -16.47 10.09
CA LEU A 59 -10.33 -17.07 10.66
C LEU A 59 -11.22 -16.06 11.42
N LEU A 60 -10.64 -14.99 11.97
CA LEU A 60 -11.39 -13.92 12.66
C LEU A 60 -12.33 -13.15 11.72
N ARG A 61 -12.12 -13.21 10.40
CA ARG A 61 -13.04 -12.64 9.39
C ARG A 61 -14.46 -13.18 9.54
N GLN A 62 -14.61 -14.46 9.93
CA GLN A 62 -15.91 -15.11 10.08
C GLN A 62 -16.59 -14.80 11.42
N LEU A 63 -15.85 -14.33 12.42
CA LEU A 63 -16.36 -14.12 13.79
C LEU A 63 -16.60 -12.64 14.13
N THR A 64 -15.75 -11.71 13.65
CA THR A 64 -15.83 -10.29 14.04
C THR A 64 -16.08 -9.32 12.87
N GLY A 65 -16.09 -9.83 11.63
CA GLY A 65 -16.36 -9.05 10.43
C GLY A 65 -15.48 -7.79 10.32
N GLU A 66 -16.12 -6.62 10.48
CA GLU A 66 -15.53 -5.28 10.32
C GLU A 66 -15.26 -4.56 11.65
N ILE A 67 -15.49 -5.22 12.79
CA ILE A 67 -15.47 -4.59 14.11
C ILE A 67 -14.14 -4.84 14.83
N PHE A 68 -13.37 -3.79 15.07
CA PHE A 68 -12.06 -3.80 15.72
C PHE A 68 -12.13 -3.20 17.12
N PHE A 69 -11.16 -3.53 17.99
CA PHE A 69 -11.09 -3.01 19.37
C PHE A 69 -9.70 -2.45 19.74
N THR A 70 -8.80 -2.28 18.77
CA THR A 70 -7.42 -1.82 19.02
C THR A 70 -7.33 -0.31 19.22
N TRP A 71 -6.48 0.15 20.14
CA TRP A 71 -6.22 1.58 20.37
C TRP A 71 -4.73 1.93 20.23
N PRO A 72 -4.35 3.03 19.55
CA PRO A 72 -5.24 3.89 18.75
C PRO A 72 -5.85 3.11 17.56
N PRO A 73 -6.98 3.57 17.00
CA PRO A 73 -7.63 2.90 15.87
C PRO A 73 -6.67 2.71 14.69
N ARG A 74 -6.68 1.52 14.10
CA ARG A 74 -5.83 1.15 12.94
C ARG A 74 -5.84 2.17 11.80
N PRO A 75 -6.99 2.70 11.33
CA PRO A 75 -7.00 3.72 10.27
C PRO A 75 -6.14 4.94 10.60
N PHE A 76 -6.23 5.44 11.83
CA PHE A 76 -5.45 6.60 12.26
C PHE A 76 -3.97 6.28 12.40
N ARG A 77 -3.62 5.08 12.87
CA ARG A 77 -2.22 4.64 12.94
C ARG A 77 -1.60 4.50 11.55
N GLU A 78 -2.30 3.88 10.60
CA GLU A 78 -1.82 3.76 9.22
C GLU A 78 -1.72 5.12 8.53
N LEU A 79 -2.70 6.01 8.74
CA LEU A 79 -2.65 7.39 8.25
C LEU A 79 -1.40 8.09 8.75
N ALA A 80 -1.18 8.11 10.07
CA ALA A 80 -0.02 8.77 10.67
C ALA A 80 1.30 8.21 10.12
N THR A 81 1.40 6.88 10.01
CA THR A 81 2.62 6.22 9.53
C THR A 81 2.88 6.47 8.05
N THR A 82 1.83 6.46 7.21
CA THR A 82 1.96 6.71 5.77
C THR A 82 2.29 8.17 5.48
N VAL A 83 1.64 9.10 6.19
CA VAL A 83 1.92 10.54 6.08
C VAL A 83 3.38 10.82 6.44
N GLU A 84 3.86 10.25 7.55
CA GLU A 84 5.25 10.41 7.96
C GLU A 84 6.23 9.74 6.98
N ALA A 85 5.94 8.54 6.48
CA ALA A 85 6.76 7.89 5.45
C ALA A 85 6.87 8.76 4.19
N ARG A 86 5.73 9.31 3.71
CA ARG A 86 5.70 10.23 2.57
C ARG A 86 6.47 11.52 2.84
N ARG A 87 6.35 12.09 4.05
CA ARG A 87 7.10 13.30 4.45
C ARG A 87 8.61 13.08 4.39
N ARG A 88 9.07 11.85 4.68
CA ARG A 88 10.48 11.45 4.54
C ARG A 88 10.89 11.14 3.10
N GLY A 89 10.00 11.28 2.12
CA GLY A 89 10.29 11.02 0.71
C GLY A 89 10.14 9.56 0.28
N VAL A 90 9.56 8.69 1.12
CA VAL A 90 9.23 7.32 0.69
C VAL A 90 8.14 7.39 -0.37
N PRO A 91 8.32 6.73 -1.54
CA PRO A 91 7.30 6.70 -2.57
C PRO A 91 6.12 5.84 -2.11
N THR A 92 5.03 6.50 -1.72
CA THR A 92 3.79 5.87 -1.24
C THR A 92 2.56 6.65 -1.69
N LEU A 93 1.37 6.07 -1.51
CA LEU A 93 0.11 6.71 -1.85
C LEU A 93 -0.16 7.94 -0.98
N GLU A 94 -0.95 8.85 -1.51
CA GLU A 94 -1.48 9.97 -0.73
C GLU A 94 -2.65 9.48 0.11
N ILE A 95 -2.55 9.59 1.43
CA ILE A 95 -3.71 9.42 2.30
C ILE A 95 -4.47 10.74 2.32
N LEU A 96 -5.74 10.70 1.91
CA LEU A 96 -6.65 11.84 1.90
C LEU A 96 -7.39 11.98 3.23
N GLY A 97 -7.59 10.86 3.92
CA GLY A 97 -8.19 10.84 5.25
C GLY A 97 -8.39 9.45 5.81
N ALA A 98 -8.83 9.40 7.06
CA ALA A 98 -9.24 8.20 7.75
C ALA A 98 -10.51 8.49 8.56
N CYS A 99 -11.38 7.49 8.66
CA CYS A 99 -12.61 7.57 9.44
C CYS A 99 -12.71 6.38 10.39
N VAL A 100 -13.23 6.65 11.58
CA VAL A 100 -13.57 5.65 12.60
C VAL A 100 -14.99 5.90 13.10
N GLU A 101 -15.84 4.90 12.96
CA GLU A 101 -17.19 4.88 13.52
C GLU A 101 -17.20 3.97 14.76
N ARG A 102 -17.49 4.52 15.94
CA ARG A 102 -17.62 3.73 17.17
C ARG A 102 -18.96 2.99 17.14
N VAL A 103 -18.91 1.66 17.25
CA VAL A 103 -20.12 0.81 17.27
C VAL A 103 -20.68 0.75 18.69
N TRP A 104 -19.89 0.26 19.65
CA TRP A 104 -20.23 0.22 21.08
C TRP A 104 -18.95 0.02 21.89
N GLY A 105 -18.87 0.56 23.11
CA GLY A 105 -17.65 0.40 23.93
C GLY A 105 -16.36 0.71 23.14
N PRO A 106 -15.25 -0.04 23.32
CA PRO A 106 -14.01 0.16 22.56
C PRO A 106 -14.09 -0.30 21.09
N PHE A 107 -15.25 -0.81 20.64
CA PHE A 107 -15.41 -1.42 19.33
C PHE A 107 -15.73 -0.39 18.25
N TYR A 108 -15.08 -0.51 17.09
CA TYR A 108 -15.20 0.45 15.99
C TYR A 108 -15.11 -0.20 14.61
N ARG A 109 -15.65 0.49 13.60
CA ARG A 109 -15.40 0.26 12.17
C ARG A 109 -14.51 1.36 11.63
N GLY A 110 -13.69 1.04 10.63
CA GLY A 110 -12.67 1.96 10.15
C GLY A 110 -12.53 1.97 8.64
N TRP A 111 -12.26 3.15 8.08
CA TRP A 111 -12.00 3.35 6.66
C TRP A 111 -10.74 4.20 6.48
N LEU A 112 -9.97 3.87 5.44
CA LEU A 112 -8.85 4.68 4.97
C LEU A 112 -9.16 5.16 3.57
N VAL A 113 -8.88 6.43 3.30
CA VAL A 113 -9.09 7.01 1.97
C VAL A 113 -7.79 7.46 1.38
N THR A 114 -7.51 7.00 0.18
CA THR A 114 -6.25 7.22 -0.53
C THR A 114 -6.51 7.82 -1.90
N ARG A 115 -5.62 8.66 -2.41
CA ARG A 115 -5.68 9.07 -3.81
C ARG A 115 -5.45 7.86 -4.71
N GLU A 116 -6.29 7.70 -5.72
CA GLU A 116 -6.13 6.69 -6.75
C GLU A 116 -4.82 6.92 -7.51
N LEU A 117 -4.06 5.85 -7.68
CA LEU A 117 -2.92 5.81 -8.56
C LEU A 117 -3.36 5.20 -9.91
N LYS A 118 -3.85 6.05 -10.82
CA LYS A 118 -4.41 5.60 -12.11
C LYS A 118 -3.40 4.79 -12.92
N GLY A 119 -3.83 3.66 -13.49
CA GLY A 119 -2.97 2.79 -14.30
C GLY A 119 -1.88 2.05 -13.49
N ALA A 120 -2.00 1.99 -12.17
CA ALA A 120 -1.11 1.21 -11.34
C ALA A 120 -1.56 -0.25 -11.24
N HIS A 121 -0.56 -1.13 -11.19
CA HIS A 121 -0.75 -2.56 -10.97
C HIS A 121 0.11 -2.98 -9.79
N ASP A 122 -0.34 -3.95 -9.00
CA ASP A 122 0.57 -4.55 -8.01
C ASP A 122 1.73 -5.25 -8.72
N PHE A 123 2.89 -5.32 -8.07
CA PHE A 123 4.12 -5.80 -8.69
C PHE A 123 4.00 -7.26 -9.13
N TRP A 124 3.20 -8.08 -8.42
CA TRP A 124 2.91 -9.44 -8.88
C TRP A 124 2.07 -9.47 -10.16
N ALA A 125 1.02 -8.64 -10.25
CA ALA A 125 0.26 -8.49 -11.50
C ALA A 125 1.14 -7.98 -12.65
N ALA A 126 2.04 -7.02 -12.38
CA ALA A 126 2.98 -6.50 -13.37
C ALA A 126 3.96 -7.56 -13.89
N LEU A 127 4.39 -8.50 -13.04
CA LEU A 127 5.24 -9.64 -13.42
C LEU A 127 4.50 -10.73 -14.21
N GLN A 128 3.19 -10.86 -14.00
CA GLN A 128 2.37 -11.86 -14.69
C GLN A 128 1.84 -11.38 -16.04
N ASN A 129 1.53 -10.09 -16.13
CA ASN A 129 0.87 -9.51 -17.30
C ASN A 129 1.90 -9.07 -18.35
N GLU A 130 1.52 -9.19 -19.62
CA GLU A 130 2.21 -8.58 -20.78
C GLU A 130 2.07 -7.05 -20.82
N ALA A 131 1.49 -6.46 -19.77
CA ALA A 131 1.34 -5.02 -19.62
C ALA A 131 2.70 -4.31 -19.60
N TYR A 132 3.78 -5.01 -19.25
CA TYR A 132 5.16 -4.55 -19.36
C TYR A 132 5.92 -5.46 -20.32
N SER A 133 6.70 -4.86 -21.22
CA SER A 133 7.55 -5.58 -22.16
C SER A 133 8.74 -6.22 -21.44
N GLU A 134 9.36 -7.23 -22.06
CA GLU A 134 10.58 -7.85 -21.54
C GLU A 134 11.71 -6.82 -21.32
N LYS A 135 11.81 -5.83 -22.21
CA LYS A 135 12.76 -4.70 -22.10
C LYS A 135 12.51 -3.82 -20.87
N GLU A 136 11.26 -3.72 -20.42
CA GLU A 136 10.86 -2.95 -19.25
C GLU A 136 11.05 -3.73 -17.93
N GLY A 137 11.25 -5.04 -17.99
CA GLY A 137 11.43 -5.88 -16.79
C GLY A 137 12.60 -5.43 -15.91
N MET A 138 13.70 -4.97 -16.52
CA MET A 138 14.85 -4.44 -15.79
C MET A 138 14.50 -3.12 -15.07
N SER A 139 13.88 -2.17 -15.79
CA SER A 139 13.44 -0.89 -15.22
C SER A 139 12.40 -1.07 -14.12
N LEU A 140 11.53 -2.08 -14.24
CA LEU A 140 10.56 -2.46 -13.22
C LEU A 140 11.26 -2.95 -11.95
N LEU A 141 12.19 -3.90 -12.06
CA LEU A 141 12.97 -4.42 -10.93
C LEU A 141 13.78 -3.32 -10.25
N GLU A 142 14.45 -2.48 -11.04
CA GLU A 142 15.23 -1.35 -10.54
C GLU A 142 14.36 -0.35 -9.77
N SER A 143 13.23 0.05 -10.35
CA SER A 143 12.28 0.98 -9.72
C SER A 143 11.79 0.45 -8.38
N VAL A 144 11.44 -0.84 -8.30
CA VAL A 144 10.98 -1.47 -7.05
C VAL A 144 12.13 -1.58 -6.04
N ALA A 145 13.33 -1.94 -6.47
CA ALA A 145 14.51 -2.04 -5.61
C ALA A 145 14.87 -0.70 -4.97
N ARG A 146 14.88 0.37 -5.79
CA ARG A 146 15.13 1.74 -5.35
C ARG A 146 14.09 2.23 -4.34
N SER A 147 12.80 1.95 -4.56
CA SER A 147 11.75 2.32 -3.60
C SER A 147 11.89 1.59 -2.26
N VAL A 148 12.20 0.29 -2.28
CA VAL A 148 12.46 -0.48 -1.05
C VAL A 148 13.72 0.03 -0.35
N ARG A 149 14.75 0.41 -1.10
CA ARG A 149 15.97 1.01 -0.52
C ARG A 149 15.69 2.36 0.11
N CYS A 150 15.01 3.25 -0.60
CA CYS A 150 14.60 4.56 -0.11
C CYS A 150 13.80 4.41 1.19
N MET A 151 12.83 3.50 1.24
CA MET A 151 12.07 3.20 2.45
C MET A 151 12.98 2.85 3.65
N HIS A 152 13.96 1.95 3.46
CA HIS A 152 14.91 1.60 4.51
C HIS A 152 15.86 2.76 4.90
N GLN A 153 16.34 3.53 3.92
CA GLN A 153 17.19 4.71 4.18
C GLN A 153 16.43 5.78 4.97
N GLN A 154 15.13 5.96 4.71
CA GLN A 154 14.26 6.89 5.41
C GLN A 154 13.76 6.36 6.77
N GLY A 155 14.31 5.25 7.25
CA GLY A 155 13.98 4.71 8.55
C GLY A 155 12.60 4.08 8.62
N VAL A 156 12.04 3.63 7.50
CA VAL A 156 10.73 2.99 7.45
C VAL A 156 10.90 1.50 7.24
N TYR A 157 10.42 0.69 8.18
CA TYR A 157 10.36 -0.77 8.07
C TYR A 157 8.93 -1.19 7.78
N HIS A 158 8.71 -1.94 6.71
CA HIS A 158 7.38 -2.33 6.27
C HIS A 158 7.02 -3.74 6.75
N GLY A 159 6.23 -3.83 7.82
CA GLY A 159 5.92 -5.10 8.50
C GLY A 159 5.24 -6.17 7.64
N ASP A 160 4.60 -5.75 6.54
CA ASP A 160 3.93 -6.64 5.58
C ASP A 160 4.50 -6.53 4.15
N LEU A 161 5.80 -6.24 3.98
CA LEU A 161 6.36 -6.10 2.62
C LEU A 161 6.23 -7.39 1.82
N ASN A 162 5.49 -7.33 0.71
CA ASN A 162 5.26 -8.42 -0.22
C ASN A 162 4.95 -7.88 -1.62
N LEU A 163 4.99 -8.74 -2.65
CA LEU A 163 4.78 -8.33 -4.05
C LEU A 163 3.44 -7.62 -4.31
N LYS A 164 2.40 -7.86 -3.50
CA LYS A 164 1.08 -7.20 -3.65
C LYS A 164 0.98 -5.85 -2.94
N ASN A 165 1.93 -5.54 -2.07
CA ASN A 165 2.03 -4.27 -1.35
C ASN A 165 3.03 -3.31 -2.01
N ILE A 166 3.46 -3.64 -3.22
CA ILE A 166 4.26 -2.78 -4.09
C ILE A 166 3.42 -2.59 -5.34
N VAL A 167 3.21 -1.34 -5.74
CA VAL A 167 2.46 -1.01 -6.95
C VAL A 167 3.34 -0.26 -7.91
N VAL A 168 3.14 -0.46 -9.20
CA VAL A 168 3.97 0.08 -10.27
C VAL A 168 3.10 0.68 -11.35
N ARG A 169 3.55 1.79 -11.94
CA ARG A 169 2.90 2.43 -13.08
C ARG A 169 3.93 3.11 -13.97
N ARG A 170 3.53 3.37 -15.21
CA ARG A 170 4.27 4.26 -16.11
C ARG A 170 3.99 5.72 -15.77
N GLU A 171 5.04 6.53 -15.74
CA GLU A 171 4.99 7.99 -15.65
C GLU A 171 5.89 8.58 -16.75
N GLY A 172 5.28 8.96 -17.87
CA GLY A 172 6.04 9.25 -19.09
C GLY A 172 6.78 8.00 -19.56
N ASP A 173 8.07 8.15 -19.86
CA ASP A 173 8.94 7.05 -20.31
C ASP A 173 9.54 6.22 -19.15
N ALA A 174 9.22 6.56 -17.89
CA ALA A 174 9.77 5.90 -16.71
C ALA A 174 8.74 4.99 -16.01
N ILE A 175 9.23 3.94 -15.37
CA ILE A 175 8.43 3.11 -14.45
C ILE A 175 8.68 3.58 -13.02
N LYS A 176 7.62 3.97 -12.32
CA LYS A 176 7.68 4.29 -10.89
C LYS A 176 6.98 3.24 -10.07
N SER A 177 7.55 2.97 -8.90
CA SER A 177 6.98 2.08 -7.92
C SER A 177 6.62 2.83 -6.64
N TYR A 178 5.57 2.38 -5.98
CA TYR A 178 5.05 2.92 -4.74
C TYR A 178 4.79 1.78 -3.77
N LEU A 179 5.09 2.03 -2.50
CA LEU A 179 4.83 1.11 -1.41
C LEU A 179 3.46 1.45 -0.81
N ILE A 180 2.67 0.43 -0.48
CA ILE A 180 1.32 0.60 0.06
C ILE A 180 1.13 -0.28 1.30
N ASP A 181 0.14 0.05 2.14
CA ASP A 181 -0.24 -0.70 3.34
C ASP A 181 0.73 -0.62 4.52
N PHE A 182 0.86 0.59 5.09
CA PHE A 182 1.76 0.85 6.22
C PHE A 182 1.13 0.52 7.60
N ASP A 183 0.01 -0.21 7.69
CA ASP A 183 -0.66 -0.57 8.97
C ASP A 183 0.30 -1.23 9.98
N LYS A 184 1.24 -2.03 9.48
CA LYS A 184 2.24 -2.76 10.28
C LYS A 184 3.65 -2.15 10.18
N ALA A 185 3.78 -0.95 9.62
CA ALA A 185 5.07 -0.33 9.48
C ALA A 185 5.61 0.19 10.82
N ARG A 186 6.93 0.29 10.91
CA ARG A 186 7.65 0.82 12.07
C ARG A 186 8.58 1.94 11.59
N LEU A 187 8.64 3.01 12.37
CA LEU A 187 9.48 4.17 12.09
C LEU A 187 10.69 4.15 13.02
N PHE A 188 11.86 4.37 12.43
CA PHE A 188 13.15 4.53 13.09
C PHE A 188 13.58 5.99 12.98
N SER A 189 14.35 6.49 13.95
CA SER A 189 14.87 7.87 13.92
C SER A 189 15.96 8.08 12.87
N GLY A 190 16.63 7.00 12.45
CA GLY A 190 17.58 6.97 11.34
C GLY A 190 17.28 5.81 10.39
N ARG A 191 18.26 5.40 9.58
CA ARG A 191 18.13 4.26 8.66
C ARG A 191 17.66 3.00 9.40
N VAL A 192 16.86 2.17 8.74
CA VAL A 192 16.49 0.85 9.27
C VAL A 192 17.77 0.03 9.50
N PRO A 193 17.96 -0.58 10.68
CA PRO A 193 19.14 -1.41 10.95
C PRO A 193 19.32 -2.51 9.90
N ALA A 194 20.57 -2.82 9.54
CA ALA A 194 20.88 -3.76 8.45
C ALA A 194 20.19 -5.12 8.62
N GLU A 195 20.21 -5.68 9.84
CA GLU A 195 19.53 -6.95 10.14
C GLU A 195 18.01 -6.86 9.95
N SER A 196 17.39 -5.73 10.30
CA SER A 196 15.96 -5.48 10.09
C SER A 196 15.64 -5.31 8.60
N ALA A 197 16.47 -4.60 7.85
CA ALA A 197 16.32 -4.48 6.40
C ALA A 197 16.45 -5.85 5.70
N GLN A 198 17.40 -6.68 6.12
CA GLN A 198 17.55 -8.06 5.62
C GLN A 198 16.34 -8.92 5.95
N LYS A 199 15.79 -8.82 7.18
CA LYS A 199 14.52 -9.47 7.53
C LYS A 199 13.37 -8.98 6.65
N ASN A 200 13.34 -7.70 6.29
CA ASN A 200 12.31 -7.13 5.42
C ASN A 200 12.43 -7.66 3.99
N LEU A 201 13.64 -7.71 3.43
CA LEU A 201 13.93 -8.31 2.12
C LEU A 201 13.60 -9.81 2.12
N GLY A 202 13.90 -10.53 3.20
CA GLY A 202 13.52 -11.93 3.36
C GLY A 202 12.00 -12.15 3.36
N ARG A 203 11.20 -11.20 3.87
CA ARG A 203 9.73 -11.24 3.74
C ARG A 203 9.30 -11.14 2.28
N LEU A 204 9.88 -10.21 1.53
CA LEU A 204 9.63 -10.04 0.11
C LEU A 204 9.99 -11.33 -0.66
N LEU A 205 11.17 -11.89 -0.40
CA LEU A 205 11.61 -13.16 -1.01
C LEU A 205 10.66 -14.33 -0.71
N ARG A 206 10.17 -14.44 0.53
CA ARG A 206 9.16 -15.44 0.88
C ARG A 206 7.83 -15.22 0.15
N SER A 207 7.44 -13.96 -0.08
CA SER A 207 6.23 -13.68 -0.87
C SER A 207 6.37 -14.09 -2.33
N ILE A 208 7.58 -13.97 -2.90
CA ILE A 208 7.89 -14.51 -4.23
C ILE A 208 7.73 -16.03 -4.20
N GLY A 209 8.33 -16.74 -3.24
CA GLY A 209 8.19 -18.21 -3.17
C GLY A 209 6.75 -18.71 -2.97
N LYS A 210 5.84 -17.88 -2.45
CA LYS A 210 4.40 -18.22 -2.32
C LYS A 210 3.60 -17.98 -3.60
N LEU A 211 3.96 -16.96 -4.37
CA LEU A 211 3.21 -16.53 -5.57
C LEU A 211 3.81 -17.11 -6.86
N ASP A 212 5.11 -17.36 -6.86
CA ASP A 212 5.91 -17.91 -7.95
C ASP A 212 6.81 -19.06 -7.42
N PRO A 213 6.23 -20.19 -6.99
CA PRO A 213 6.98 -21.31 -6.42
C PRO A 213 8.03 -21.86 -7.40
N ASP A 214 7.70 -21.86 -8.69
CA ASP A 214 8.57 -22.34 -9.77
C ASP A 214 9.56 -21.28 -10.27
N ARG A 215 9.50 -20.05 -9.76
CA ARG A 215 10.40 -18.94 -10.15
C ARG A 215 10.37 -18.62 -11.65
N ARG A 216 9.21 -18.77 -12.30
CA ARG A 216 9.04 -18.54 -13.74
C ARG A 216 8.99 -17.06 -14.10
N ARG A 217 8.51 -16.21 -13.18
CA ARG A 217 8.33 -14.77 -13.40
C ARG A 217 9.45 -13.97 -12.75
N LEU A 218 9.88 -14.38 -11.55
CA LEU A 218 10.99 -13.75 -10.84
C LEU A 218 12.02 -14.83 -10.48
N SER A 219 12.93 -15.07 -11.42
CA SER A 219 14.01 -16.05 -11.31
C SER A 219 15.01 -15.69 -10.19
N ARG A 220 15.97 -16.59 -9.92
CA ARG A 220 17.03 -16.30 -8.94
C ARG A 220 17.93 -15.18 -9.42
N GLU A 221 18.24 -15.15 -10.71
CA GLU A 221 19.06 -14.13 -11.37
C GLU A 221 18.37 -12.76 -11.32
N ALA A 222 17.06 -12.72 -11.56
CA ALA A 222 16.27 -11.50 -11.43
C ALA A 222 16.24 -11.00 -9.97
N TRP A 223 16.22 -11.90 -8.99
CA TRP A 223 16.32 -11.54 -7.57
C TRP A 223 17.71 -11.01 -7.21
N ASP A 224 18.78 -11.63 -7.71
CA ASP A 224 20.14 -11.16 -7.48
C ASP A 224 20.37 -9.78 -8.11
N LEU A 225 19.81 -9.55 -9.31
CA LEU A 225 19.78 -8.24 -9.95
C LEU A 225 19.00 -7.20 -9.12
N PHE A 226 17.84 -7.58 -8.58
CA PHE A 226 17.08 -6.74 -7.65
C PHE A 226 17.92 -6.35 -6.43
N ILE A 227 18.64 -7.29 -5.82
CA ILE A 227 19.52 -7.02 -4.68
C ILE A 227 20.68 -6.09 -5.08
N ARG A 228 21.22 -6.25 -6.29
CA ARG A 228 22.25 -5.35 -6.82
C ARG A 228 21.72 -3.91 -6.94
N PHE A 229 20.57 -3.70 -7.58
CA PHE A 229 19.95 -2.37 -7.67
C PHE A 229 19.64 -1.78 -6.29
N TYR A 230 19.17 -2.61 -5.35
CA TYR A 230 18.91 -2.19 -3.99
C TYR A 230 20.18 -1.67 -3.28
N ARG A 231 21.34 -2.28 -3.53
CA ARG A 231 22.64 -1.86 -2.96
C ARG A 231 23.22 -0.63 -3.67
N GLU A 232 23.12 -0.58 -5.00
CA GLU A 232 23.64 0.54 -5.81
C GLU A 232 22.91 1.85 -5.54
N ALA A 233 21.64 1.80 -5.12
CA ALA A 233 20.87 2.97 -4.70
C ALA A 233 21.43 3.69 -3.45
N ASP A 234 22.54 3.23 -2.86
CA ASP A 234 23.32 3.95 -1.84
C ASP A 234 24.37 4.91 -2.41
N LEU A 235 24.69 4.81 -3.70
CA LEU A 235 25.82 5.51 -4.33
C LEU A 235 25.42 6.79 -5.07
N GLY A 236 24.15 7.19 -4.96
CA GLY A 236 23.57 8.38 -5.61
C GLY A 236 23.16 9.47 -4.64
#